data_AF-A0A2G6CB48-F1
#
_entry.id   AF-A0A2G6CB48-F1
#
_cell.length_a   1.000
_cell.length_b   1.000
_cell.length_c   1.000
_cell.angle_alpha   90.00
_cell.angle_beta   90.00
_cell.angle_gamma   90.00
#
_symmetry.space_group_name_H-M   'P 1'
#
loop_
_entity.id
_entity.type
_entity.pdbx_description
1 polymer ?
#
loop_
_entity_poly.entity_id
_entity_poly.type
_entity_poly.pdbx_seq_one_letter_code
_entity_poly.pdbx_strand_id
1 'polypeptide(L)'
;HHGYDAEHCKYSEHVLRNAKYVMDASTVVRDAELVYEAINTAINTFMNIGTMVCWSCSHMYYCDSCFNSKYCFGCTGLRNKEYCIFNKQYTKEEYHQLVPRIIKKMQEDGEWGEFFAPSLSPFGYNETVAMEYYPLTKEEALKLGFNWSDYEAPFPKVDKIVEGSKLWTASCDIIHEQKPELLEKILNYAIKCEVSGKLFRLVKQEIEFYIKHKLPLPRKHPDIRHQERLALRG
;
A
#
# COMPACT_ATOMS: atom_id res chain seq x y z
N HIS A 1 -4.52 -20.64 -0.19
CA HIS A 1 -5.22 -21.34 -1.29
C HIS A 1 -4.96 -20.56 -2.58
N HIS A 2 -4.42 -21.07 -3.69
CA HIS A 2 -4.00 -22.42 -4.09
C HIS A 2 -2.63 -22.36 -4.77
N GLY A 3 -1.85 -23.43 -4.69
CA GLY A 3 -0.65 -23.65 -5.51
C GLY A 3 -0.72 -25.02 -6.18
N TYR A 4 -0.36 -25.09 -7.46
CA TYR A 4 -0.18 -26.33 -8.22
C TYR A 4 1.17 -26.25 -8.94
N ASP A 5 1.93 -27.35 -8.89
CA ASP A 5 3.24 -27.54 -9.54
C ASP A 5 4.29 -26.47 -9.16
N ALA A 6 4.68 -26.46 -7.89
CA ALA A 6 5.74 -25.63 -7.32
C ALA A 6 6.74 -26.48 -6.52
N GLU A 7 8.04 -26.27 -6.74
CA GLU A 7 9.13 -27.01 -6.08
C GLU A 7 10.02 -26.05 -5.28
N HIS A 8 10.34 -26.40 -4.02
CA HIS A 8 11.28 -25.68 -3.14
C HIS A 8 10.96 -24.18 -2.88
N CYS A 9 9.70 -23.84 -2.59
CA CYS A 9 9.29 -22.49 -2.14
C CYS A 9 9.24 -22.36 -0.61
N LYS A 10 9.52 -21.17 -0.07
CA LYS A 10 9.25 -20.81 1.34
C LYS A 10 8.47 -19.50 1.43
N TYR A 11 7.62 -19.41 2.45
CA TYR A 11 6.64 -18.35 2.80
C TYR A 11 6.13 -17.48 1.60
N SER A 12 5.03 -17.92 0.97
CA SER A 12 4.47 -17.24 -0.22
C SER A 12 2.94 -17.21 -0.23
N GLU A 13 2.34 -16.13 -0.74
CA GLU A 13 0.93 -16.12 -1.17
C GLU A 13 0.83 -15.76 -2.67
N HIS A 14 -0.02 -16.51 -3.40
CA HIS A 14 -0.16 -16.55 -4.87
C HIS A 14 1.12 -16.93 -5.68
N VAL A 15 1.28 -18.23 -5.95
CA VAL A 15 2.28 -18.82 -6.86
C VAL A 15 1.60 -19.76 -7.86
N LEU A 16 1.87 -19.62 -9.16
CA LEU A 16 1.27 -20.45 -10.23
C LEU A 16 2.27 -20.84 -11.33
N ARG A 17 2.33 -22.15 -11.65
CA ARG A 17 2.98 -22.80 -12.81
C ARG A 17 4.50 -22.56 -12.99
N ASN A 18 5.28 -23.60 -12.73
CA ASN A 18 6.69 -23.79 -13.15
C ASN A 18 7.71 -22.78 -12.57
N ALA A 19 7.43 -22.12 -11.45
CA ALA A 19 8.41 -21.25 -10.78
C ALA A 19 9.48 -22.07 -10.03
N LYS A 20 10.74 -21.61 -10.05
CA LYS A 20 11.85 -22.21 -9.28
C LYS A 20 12.63 -21.12 -8.52
N TYR A 21 12.97 -21.40 -7.26
CA TYR A 21 13.73 -20.54 -6.33
C TYR A 21 13.12 -19.15 -6.02
N VAL A 22 12.34 -19.09 -4.93
CA VAL A 22 11.61 -17.90 -4.45
C VAL A 22 11.64 -17.83 -2.90
N MET A 23 11.79 -16.63 -2.33
CA MET A 23 11.59 -16.28 -0.91
C MET A 23 11.01 -14.85 -0.80
N ASP A 24 10.71 -14.38 0.41
CA ASP A 24 9.32 -14.24 0.88
C ASP A 24 8.43 -13.26 0.09
N ALA A 25 7.27 -13.73 -0.38
CA ALA A 25 6.58 -13.10 -1.52
C ALA A 25 5.06 -12.86 -1.35
N SER A 26 4.55 -11.69 -1.79
CA SER A 26 3.11 -11.38 -1.85
C SER A 26 2.47 -11.29 -3.25
N THR A 27 3.12 -11.80 -4.31
CA THR A 27 2.53 -12.53 -5.48
C THR A 27 3.59 -12.75 -6.59
N VAL A 28 3.62 -13.90 -7.27
CA VAL A 28 4.49 -14.14 -8.46
C VAL A 28 3.77 -14.99 -9.54
N VAL A 29 3.68 -14.52 -10.80
CA VAL A 29 2.76 -15.10 -11.81
C VAL A 29 3.35 -15.34 -13.23
N ARG A 30 4.64 -15.67 -13.37
CA ARG A 30 5.13 -16.89 -14.10
C ARG A 30 6.61 -16.88 -14.54
N ASP A 31 7.12 -18.09 -14.74
CA ASP A 31 8.40 -18.52 -15.32
C ASP A 31 9.62 -17.75 -14.73
N ALA A 32 9.86 -17.92 -13.44
CA ALA A 32 10.85 -17.21 -12.62
C ALA A 32 12.00 -18.12 -12.13
N GLU A 33 13.24 -17.61 -12.12
CA GLU A 33 14.34 -17.94 -11.18
C GLU A 33 15.27 -16.71 -11.05
N LEU A 34 15.94 -16.36 -9.96
CA LEU A 34 15.67 -16.59 -8.54
C LEU A 34 15.16 -15.26 -7.93
N VAL A 35 14.42 -15.31 -6.82
CA VAL A 35 13.75 -14.13 -6.22
C VAL A 35 13.82 -14.15 -4.69
N TYR A 36 14.37 -13.11 -4.04
CA TYR A 36 14.43 -12.95 -2.57
C TYR A 36 14.43 -11.44 -2.22
N GLU A 37 13.40 -10.72 -1.79
CA GLU A 37 12.03 -11.07 -1.42
C GLU A 37 11.07 -10.05 -2.09
N ALA A 38 9.75 -10.26 -2.09
CA ALA A 38 8.89 -9.69 -3.13
C ALA A 38 7.46 -9.26 -2.71
N ILE A 39 6.90 -8.26 -3.40
CA ILE A 39 5.49 -7.83 -3.18
C ILE A 39 4.54 -7.96 -4.40
N ASN A 40 5.01 -7.97 -5.66
CA ASN A 40 4.33 -8.65 -6.80
C ASN A 40 5.23 -8.78 -8.04
N THR A 41 5.27 -9.89 -8.79
CA THR A 41 5.95 -9.95 -10.11
C THR A 41 5.26 -10.87 -11.13
N ALA A 42 5.25 -10.51 -12.41
CA ALA A 42 4.75 -11.33 -13.53
C ALA A 42 5.11 -10.65 -14.86
N ILE A 43 5.86 -11.19 -15.82
CA ILE A 43 6.05 -12.60 -16.25
C ILE A 43 7.50 -12.81 -16.81
N ASN A 44 8.00 -14.05 -16.80
CA ASN A 44 9.31 -14.52 -17.31
C ASN A 44 10.51 -13.77 -16.71
N THR A 45 10.78 -14.01 -15.41
CA THR A 45 11.65 -13.15 -14.58
C THR A 45 13.01 -13.78 -14.24
N PHE A 46 14.08 -12.96 -14.28
CA PHE A 46 15.47 -13.37 -14.00
C PHE A 46 16.39 -12.15 -13.70
N MET A 47 17.03 -11.97 -12.54
CA MET A 47 16.76 -12.44 -11.16
C MET A 47 16.47 -11.18 -10.31
N ASN A 48 15.92 -11.32 -9.10
CA ASN A 48 15.48 -10.18 -8.27
C ASN A 48 15.87 -10.33 -6.80
N ILE A 49 16.41 -9.28 -6.17
CA ILE A 49 16.55 -9.22 -4.70
C ILE A 49 15.96 -7.92 -4.13
N GLY A 50 14.96 -8.08 -3.23
CA GLY A 50 14.22 -7.05 -2.47
C GLY A 50 13.33 -6.10 -3.29
N THR A 51 12.14 -6.50 -3.78
CA THR A 51 11.38 -5.70 -4.77
C THR A 51 9.85 -5.60 -4.61
N MET A 52 9.34 -4.37 -4.77
CA MET A 52 7.92 -3.98 -4.59
C MET A 52 7.26 -3.55 -5.92
N VAL A 53 7.37 -4.44 -6.91
CA VAL A 53 6.54 -4.68 -8.09
C VAL A 53 7.24 -4.55 -9.46
N CYS A 54 7.42 -5.67 -10.17
CA CYS A 54 8.14 -5.76 -11.46
C CYS A 54 7.45 -6.70 -12.48
N TRP A 55 7.22 -6.24 -13.72
CA TRP A 55 6.38 -6.96 -14.70
C TRP A 55 7.07 -7.48 -15.99
N SER A 56 8.22 -6.93 -16.40
CA SER A 56 8.99 -7.42 -17.56
C SER A 56 10.42 -6.88 -17.48
N CYS A 57 11.12 -7.26 -16.41
CA CYS A 57 12.41 -6.69 -16.01
C CYS A 57 13.44 -7.80 -15.77
N SER A 58 14.73 -7.49 -15.89
CA SER A 58 15.82 -8.45 -15.60
C SER A 58 17.05 -7.79 -14.98
N HIS A 59 17.77 -8.52 -14.11
CA HIS A 59 18.90 -8.00 -13.33
C HIS A 59 18.53 -6.74 -12.52
N MET A 60 17.62 -6.91 -11.54
CA MET A 60 17.09 -5.83 -10.71
C MET A 60 17.47 -6.06 -9.24
N TYR A 61 17.99 -5.04 -8.58
CA TYR A 61 18.39 -5.09 -7.17
C TYR A 61 17.83 -3.88 -6.41
N TYR A 62 17.10 -4.10 -5.31
CA TYR A 62 16.52 -3.05 -4.45
C TYR A 62 15.77 -1.96 -5.24
N CYS A 63 14.90 -2.37 -6.16
CA CYS A 63 14.15 -1.45 -7.02
C CYS A 63 12.65 -1.46 -6.70
N ASP A 64 12.04 -0.28 -6.77
CA ASP A 64 10.61 -0.05 -6.55
C ASP A 64 9.95 0.51 -7.81
N SER A 65 8.77 -0.02 -8.15
CA SER A 65 7.88 0.54 -9.17
C SER A 65 8.58 0.77 -10.53
N CYS A 66 9.45 -0.16 -10.93
CA CYS A 66 10.23 -0.11 -12.18
C CYS A 66 9.66 -1.04 -13.25
N PHE A 67 9.46 -0.53 -14.47
CA PHE A 67 8.76 -1.23 -15.55
C PHE A 67 9.62 -1.33 -16.82
N ASN A 68 9.58 -2.48 -17.50
CA ASN A 68 10.29 -2.74 -18.77
C ASN A 68 11.78 -2.33 -18.75
N SER A 69 12.45 -2.52 -17.62
CA SER A 69 13.81 -2.02 -17.39
C SER A 69 14.74 -3.17 -17.00
N LYS A 70 16.04 -3.02 -17.23
CA LYS A 70 17.03 -4.06 -16.91
C LYS A 70 18.36 -3.46 -16.46
N TYR A 71 19.14 -4.21 -15.69
CA TYR A 71 20.38 -3.69 -15.10
C TYR A 71 20.11 -2.41 -14.30
N CYS A 72 19.31 -2.52 -13.23
CA CYS A 72 19.00 -1.41 -12.34
C CYS A 72 19.29 -1.77 -10.88
N PHE A 73 19.85 -0.80 -10.14
CA PHE A 73 20.22 -0.94 -8.73
C PHE A 73 19.69 0.26 -7.93
N GLY A 74 18.93 0.01 -6.85
CA GLY A 74 18.47 1.10 -5.96
C GLY A 74 17.58 2.13 -6.67
N CYS A 75 16.78 1.72 -7.66
CA CYS A 75 16.02 2.63 -8.53
C CYS A 75 14.53 2.64 -8.21
N THR A 76 13.89 3.79 -8.36
CA THR A 76 12.46 4.01 -8.09
C THR A 76 11.76 4.66 -9.29
N GLY A 77 10.66 4.08 -9.76
CA GLY A 77 9.76 4.72 -10.74
C GLY A 77 10.26 4.77 -12.19
N LEU A 78 11.34 4.05 -12.54
CA LEU A 78 11.89 4.05 -13.90
C LEU A 78 11.04 3.24 -14.90
N ARG A 79 11.03 3.67 -16.18
CA ARG A 79 10.34 2.97 -17.27
C ARG A 79 11.18 2.94 -18.55
N ASN A 80 11.33 1.77 -19.16
CA ASN A 80 12.15 1.53 -20.36
C ASN A 80 13.60 2.03 -20.21
N LYS A 81 14.28 1.67 -19.09
CA LYS A 81 15.65 2.11 -18.78
C LYS A 81 16.63 0.95 -18.61
N GLU A 82 17.90 1.26 -18.85
CA GLU A 82 19.01 0.30 -18.77
C GLU A 82 20.23 0.94 -18.11
N TYR A 83 20.97 0.15 -17.32
CA TYR A 83 22.23 0.54 -16.66
C TYR A 83 22.06 1.74 -15.71
N CYS A 84 21.12 1.61 -14.76
CA CYS A 84 20.81 2.67 -13.79
C CYS A 84 21.24 2.29 -12.36
N ILE A 85 21.81 3.25 -11.63
CA ILE A 85 22.12 3.13 -10.20
C ILE A 85 21.60 4.41 -9.51
N PHE A 86 20.73 4.25 -8.51
CA PHE A 86 20.07 5.37 -7.80
C PHE A 86 19.43 6.39 -8.76
N ASN A 87 18.60 5.89 -9.69
CA ASN A 87 17.97 6.63 -10.79
C ASN A 87 18.89 7.35 -11.80
N LYS A 88 20.21 7.34 -11.62
CA LYS A 88 21.17 7.87 -12.59
C LYS A 88 21.54 6.78 -13.61
N GLN A 89 21.48 7.11 -14.89
CA GLN A 89 21.92 6.25 -15.99
C GLN A 89 23.44 6.36 -16.19
N TYR A 90 24.08 5.23 -16.44
CA TYR A 90 25.53 5.07 -16.65
C TYR A 90 25.81 4.42 -18.01
N THR A 91 27.07 4.43 -18.44
CA THR A 91 27.51 3.48 -19.48
C THR A 91 27.46 2.05 -18.95
N LYS A 92 27.44 1.08 -19.87
CA LYS A 92 27.44 -0.35 -19.52
C LYS A 92 28.70 -0.72 -18.73
N GLU A 93 29.83 -0.15 -19.13
CA GLU A 93 31.16 -0.40 -18.57
C GLU A 93 31.24 0.14 -17.13
N GLU A 94 30.80 1.39 -16.89
CA GLU A 94 30.70 1.98 -15.56
C GLU A 94 29.75 1.18 -14.66
N TYR A 95 28.57 0.78 -15.17
CA TYR A 95 27.60 0.00 -14.40
C TYR A 95 28.21 -1.32 -13.90
N HIS A 96 28.85 -2.09 -14.78
CA HIS A 96 29.48 -3.36 -14.42
C HIS A 96 30.71 -3.21 -13.52
N GLN A 97 31.35 -2.03 -13.46
CA GLN A 97 32.41 -1.72 -12.49
C GLN A 97 31.86 -1.28 -11.13
N LEU A 98 30.75 -0.54 -11.10
CA LEU A 98 30.17 0.03 -9.89
C LEU A 98 29.37 -1.00 -9.10
N VAL A 99 28.51 -1.78 -9.75
CA VAL A 99 27.60 -2.71 -9.04
C VAL A 99 28.33 -3.71 -8.14
N PRO A 100 29.40 -4.42 -8.56
CA PRO A 100 30.12 -5.34 -7.66
C PRO A 100 30.71 -4.66 -6.42
N ARG A 101 31.06 -3.38 -6.50
CA ARG A 101 31.57 -2.60 -5.36
C ARG A 101 30.46 -2.27 -4.36
N ILE A 102 29.26 -1.96 -4.86
CA ILE A 102 28.08 -1.71 -4.04
C ILE A 102 27.64 -3.01 -3.35
N ILE A 103 27.56 -4.12 -4.10
CA ILE A 103 27.26 -5.46 -3.57
C ILE A 103 28.23 -5.83 -2.44
N LYS A 104 29.55 -5.68 -2.67
CA LYS A 104 30.56 -5.98 -1.64
C LYS A 104 30.36 -5.14 -0.38
N LYS A 105 30.03 -3.84 -0.51
CA LYS A 105 29.76 -2.99 0.66
C LYS A 105 28.53 -3.45 1.43
N MET A 106 27.43 -3.72 0.74
CA MET A 106 26.20 -4.25 1.36
C MET A 106 26.42 -5.63 2.01
N GLN A 107 27.31 -6.46 1.48
CA GLN A 107 27.71 -7.71 2.12
C GLN A 107 28.54 -7.49 3.41
N GLU A 108 29.42 -6.49 3.41
CA GLU A 108 30.17 -6.07 4.61
C GLU A 108 29.25 -5.48 5.69
N ASP A 109 28.16 -4.82 5.30
CA ASP A 109 27.16 -4.23 6.20
C ASP A 109 26.04 -5.20 6.64
N GLY A 110 25.94 -6.38 6.02
CA GLY A 110 24.85 -7.34 6.26
C GLY A 110 23.52 -6.96 5.61
N GLU A 111 23.49 -5.97 4.72
CA GLU A 111 22.31 -5.52 3.98
C GLU A 111 22.03 -6.37 2.72
N TRP A 112 23.04 -7.05 2.17
CA TRP A 112 22.90 -7.79 0.92
C TRP A 112 22.16 -9.12 1.10
N GLY A 113 20.90 -9.15 0.67
CA GLY A 113 20.03 -10.34 0.68
C GLY A 113 18.74 -10.11 1.46
N GLU A 114 18.71 -9.10 2.31
CA GLU A 114 17.55 -8.72 3.14
C GLU A 114 16.52 -7.91 2.33
N PHE A 115 15.27 -7.85 2.81
CA PHE A 115 14.29 -6.89 2.28
C PHE A 115 14.64 -5.45 2.68
N PHE A 116 13.94 -4.47 2.11
CA PHE A 116 14.10 -3.07 2.50
C PHE A 116 13.91 -2.89 4.01
N ALA A 117 14.88 -2.25 4.67
CA ALA A 117 14.82 -1.95 6.09
C ALA A 117 13.49 -1.22 6.43
N PRO A 118 12.76 -1.61 7.50
CA PRO A 118 11.45 -1.04 7.81
C PRO A 118 11.42 0.49 7.98
N SER A 119 12.54 1.08 8.37
CA SER A 119 12.75 2.54 8.47
C SER A 119 12.70 3.28 7.13
N LEU A 120 12.84 2.57 6.00
CA LEU A 120 12.69 3.13 4.64
C LEU A 120 11.21 3.27 4.21
N SER A 121 10.27 2.75 5.00
CA SER A 121 8.82 2.92 4.72
C SER A 121 8.43 4.40 4.69
N PRO A 122 7.78 4.90 3.63
CA PRO A 122 7.25 6.27 3.59
C PRO A 122 5.99 6.45 4.46
N PHE A 123 5.48 5.39 5.08
CA PHE A 123 4.30 5.39 5.94
C PHE A 123 4.64 4.92 7.36
N GLY A 124 3.93 5.45 8.36
CA GLY A 124 3.98 4.91 9.72
C GLY A 124 3.26 3.56 9.80
N TYR A 125 3.74 2.64 10.64
CA TYR A 125 3.17 1.30 10.82
C TYR A 125 1.65 1.36 11.03
N ASN A 126 1.22 2.29 11.89
CA ASN A 126 -0.15 2.59 12.27
C ASN A 126 -1.06 3.12 11.14
N GLU A 127 -0.49 3.49 10.00
CA GLU A 127 -1.22 3.92 8.79
C GLU A 127 -1.31 2.81 7.73
N THR A 128 -0.53 1.72 7.90
CA THR A 128 -0.52 0.59 6.98
C THR A 128 -1.55 -0.46 7.38
N VAL A 129 -1.93 -1.31 6.42
CA VAL A 129 -2.79 -2.47 6.67
C VAL A 129 -2.15 -3.48 7.66
N ALA A 130 -0.83 -3.42 7.89
CA ALA A 130 -0.18 -4.26 8.90
C ALA A 130 -0.74 -4.01 10.30
N MET A 131 -1.15 -2.77 10.63
CA MET A 131 -1.79 -2.45 11.91
C MET A 131 -3.17 -3.10 12.09
N GLU A 132 -3.86 -3.43 11.00
CA GLU A 132 -5.16 -4.12 11.04
C GLU A 132 -5.02 -5.63 11.27
N TYR A 133 -3.98 -6.25 10.69
CA TYR A 133 -3.71 -7.69 10.81
C TYR A 133 -2.85 -8.05 12.02
N TYR A 134 -1.89 -7.20 12.37
CA TYR A 134 -0.87 -7.39 13.40
C TYR A 134 -0.77 -6.10 14.25
N PRO A 135 -1.80 -5.77 15.05
CA PRO A 135 -1.80 -4.54 15.83
C PRO A 135 -0.64 -4.51 16.84
N LEU A 136 0.16 -3.45 16.78
CA LEU A 136 1.28 -3.19 17.70
C LEU A 136 1.09 -1.86 18.43
N THR A 137 1.63 -1.77 19.64
CA THR A 137 1.85 -0.47 20.30
C THR A 137 2.94 0.33 19.58
N LYS A 138 2.98 1.64 19.84
CA LYS A 138 4.02 2.52 19.29
C LYS A 138 5.42 2.07 19.73
N GLU A 139 5.55 1.66 20.98
CA GLU A 139 6.78 1.19 21.60
C GLU A 139 7.28 -0.13 20.97
N GLU A 140 6.37 -1.06 20.67
CA GLU A 140 6.69 -2.31 19.99
C GLU A 140 7.09 -2.08 18.53
N ALA A 141 6.34 -1.27 17.78
CA ALA A 141 6.64 -0.95 16.39
C ALA A 141 8.02 -0.28 16.24
N LEU A 142 8.33 0.72 17.08
CA LEU A 142 9.63 1.38 17.10
C LEU A 142 10.77 0.43 17.49
N LYS A 143 10.54 -0.50 18.43
CA LYS A 143 11.53 -1.52 18.82
C LYS A 143 11.85 -2.50 17.68
N LEU A 144 10.90 -2.75 16.78
CA LEU A 144 11.08 -3.54 15.57
C LEU A 144 11.63 -2.73 14.38
N GLY A 145 11.93 -1.44 14.57
CA GLY A 145 12.50 -0.57 13.56
C GLY A 145 11.51 0.05 12.57
N PHE A 146 10.20 -0.11 12.79
CA PHE A 146 9.17 0.53 11.96
C PHE A 146 9.04 2.02 12.30
N ASN A 147 8.72 2.82 11.28
CA ASN A 147 8.29 4.21 11.47
C ASN A 147 6.90 4.26 12.15
N TRP A 148 6.59 5.34 12.86
CA TRP A 148 5.27 5.60 13.43
C TRP A 148 4.82 7.01 13.05
N SER A 149 3.56 7.15 12.64
CA SER A 149 2.98 8.43 12.26
C SER A 149 2.22 9.05 13.43
N ASP A 150 2.71 10.19 13.90
CA ASP A 150 2.02 11.08 14.83
C ASP A 150 1.21 12.17 14.08
N TYR A 151 0.87 11.94 12.81
CA TYR A 151 0.10 12.91 12.02
C TYR A 151 -1.34 13.03 12.51
N GLU A 152 -1.65 14.20 13.08
CA GLU A 152 -3.03 14.61 13.34
C GLU A 152 -3.55 15.47 12.17
N ALA A 153 -4.67 15.06 11.58
CA ALA A 153 -5.29 15.81 10.49
C ALA A 153 -5.72 17.21 10.98
N PRO A 154 -5.35 18.29 10.26
CA PRO A 154 -5.66 19.65 10.69
C PRO A 154 -7.18 19.88 10.72
N PHE A 155 -7.62 20.69 11.67
CA PHE A 155 -9.04 20.96 11.85
C PHE A 155 -9.67 21.50 10.55
N PRO A 156 -10.75 20.87 10.03
CA PRO A 156 -11.24 21.21 8.70
C PRO A 156 -11.93 22.58 8.71
N LYS A 157 -11.61 23.43 7.72
CA LYS A 157 -12.37 24.65 7.46
C LYS A 157 -13.75 24.27 6.93
N VAL A 158 -14.77 24.44 7.75
CA VAL A 158 -16.18 24.10 7.48
C VAL A 158 -17.11 25.19 7.99
N ASP A 159 -18.26 25.34 7.35
CA ASP A 159 -19.28 26.32 7.73
C ASP A 159 -19.96 25.95 9.06
N LYS A 160 -20.01 24.64 9.36
CA LYS A 160 -20.70 24.09 10.52
C LYS A 160 -20.19 22.69 10.88
N ILE A 161 -20.31 22.36 12.16
CA ILE A 161 -20.14 20.99 12.69
C ILE A 161 -21.52 20.45 13.07
N VAL A 162 -21.82 19.21 12.69
CA VAL A 162 -23.06 18.51 13.02
C VAL A 162 -22.73 17.19 13.70
N GLU A 163 -23.38 16.91 14.84
CA GLU A 163 -23.25 15.61 15.51
C GLU A 163 -23.86 14.50 14.63
N GLY A 164 -23.14 13.41 14.38
CA GLY A 164 -23.60 12.30 13.55
C GLY A 164 -24.90 11.67 14.05
N SER A 165 -25.11 11.63 15.37
CA SER A 165 -26.36 11.19 15.99
C SER A 165 -27.57 12.08 15.65
N LYS A 166 -27.35 13.32 15.21
CA LYS A 166 -28.38 14.30 14.79
C LYS A 166 -28.60 14.34 13.28
N LEU A 167 -27.87 13.55 12.48
CA LEU A 167 -28.14 13.38 11.05
C LEU A 167 -29.47 12.66 10.83
N TRP A 168 -30.13 12.97 9.72
CA TRP A 168 -31.39 12.37 9.31
C TRP A 168 -31.30 10.83 9.26
N THR A 169 -32.32 10.14 9.77
CA THR A 169 -32.51 8.69 9.63
C THR A 169 -33.07 8.30 8.27
N ALA A 170 -33.74 9.23 7.58
CA ALA A 170 -34.34 8.99 6.27
C ALA A 170 -33.25 8.71 5.22
N SER A 171 -33.60 7.91 4.22
CA SER A 171 -32.75 7.65 3.07
C SER A 171 -32.54 8.91 2.23
N CYS A 172 -31.37 9.01 1.59
CA CYS A 172 -30.98 10.21 0.87
C CYS A 172 -31.83 10.51 -0.37
N ASP A 173 -32.50 9.51 -0.97
CA ASP A 173 -33.47 9.74 -2.05
C ASP A 173 -34.67 10.56 -1.57
N ILE A 174 -35.26 10.21 -0.43
CA ILE A 174 -36.36 10.97 0.19
C ILE A 174 -35.92 12.40 0.51
N ILE A 175 -34.70 12.58 1.04
CA ILE A 175 -34.15 13.91 1.34
C ILE A 175 -33.91 14.70 0.05
N HIS A 176 -33.42 14.05 -1.01
CA HIS A 176 -33.16 14.70 -2.30
C HIS A 176 -34.45 15.16 -2.99
N GLU A 177 -35.52 14.37 -2.93
CA GLU A 177 -36.84 14.74 -3.47
C GLU A 177 -37.51 15.88 -2.69
N GLN A 178 -37.41 15.87 -1.35
CA GLN A 178 -38.15 16.81 -0.51
C GLN A 178 -37.37 18.09 -0.15
N LYS A 179 -36.05 17.99 0.00
CA LYS A 179 -35.16 19.04 0.56
C LYS A 179 -33.72 18.95 0.00
N PRO A 180 -33.53 19.06 -1.33
CA PRO A 180 -32.22 18.90 -1.96
C PRO A 180 -31.16 19.87 -1.42
N GLU A 181 -31.57 21.07 -0.97
CA GLU A 181 -30.68 22.10 -0.42
C GLU A 181 -29.99 21.67 0.90
N LEU A 182 -30.50 20.65 1.59
CA LEU A 182 -29.83 20.07 2.76
C LEU A 182 -28.63 19.21 2.38
N LEU A 183 -28.71 18.51 1.23
CA LEU A 183 -27.63 17.68 0.70
C LEU A 183 -26.52 18.52 0.05
N GLU A 184 -26.85 19.70 -0.46
CA GLU A 184 -25.83 20.67 -0.89
C GLU A 184 -25.08 21.26 0.31
N LYS A 185 -25.81 21.68 1.36
CA LYS A 185 -25.22 22.27 2.58
C LYS A 185 -24.27 21.31 3.30
N ILE A 186 -24.59 20.01 3.37
CA ILE A 186 -23.78 19.06 4.14
C ILE A 186 -22.39 18.79 3.53
N LEU A 187 -22.18 19.09 2.24
CA LEU A 187 -20.85 19.06 1.61
C LEU A 187 -19.86 20.03 2.26
N ASN A 188 -20.36 21.14 2.82
CA ASN A 188 -19.55 22.15 3.51
C ASN A 188 -19.48 21.95 5.03
N TYR A 189 -20.12 20.91 5.57
CA TYR A 189 -20.17 20.63 7.00
C TYR A 189 -19.17 19.54 7.39
N ALA A 190 -18.68 19.58 8.62
CA ALA A 190 -18.05 18.44 9.26
C ALA A 190 -19.10 17.66 10.06
N ILE A 191 -19.12 16.35 9.89
CA ILE A 191 -19.91 15.42 10.71
C ILE A 191 -19.01 14.90 11.81
N LYS A 192 -19.42 15.06 13.06
CA LYS A 192 -18.74 14.49 14.22
C LYS A 192 -19.22 13.06 14.44
N CYS A 193 -18.29 12.10 14.40
CA CYS A 193 -18.58 10.69 14.58
C CYS A 193 -19.23 10.40 15.94
N GLU A 194 -20.36 9.69 15.93
CA GLU A 194 -21.09 9.33 17.15
C GLU A 194 -20.35 8.33 18.06
N VAL A 195 -19.33 7.63 17.55
CA VAL A 195 -18.50 6.66 18.30
C VAL A 195 -17.15 7.25 18.70
N SER A 196 -16.35 7.69 17.72
CA SER A 196 -14.96 8.11 17.96
C SER A 196 -14.78 9.61 18.21
N GLY A 197 -15.83 10.43 18.06
CA GLY A 197 -15.73 11.89 18.13
C GLY A 197 -14.92 12.55 17.00
N LYS A 198 -14.22 11.78 16.15
CA LYS A 198 -13.48 12.30 14.99
C LYS A 198 -14.43 13.02 14.01
N LEU A 199 -13.97 14.12 13.44
CA LEU A 199 -14.67 14.84 12.37
C LEU A 199 -14.38 14.19 11.02
N PHE A 200 -15.41 14.01 10.20
CA PHE A 200 -15.27 13.66 8.78
C PHE A 200 -16.16 14.55 7.91
N ARG A 201 -15.92 14.56 6.60
CA ARG A 201 -16.74 15.24 5.59
C ARG A 201 -17.25 14.23 4.59
N LEU A 202 -18.28 14.62 3.84
CA LEU A 202 -18.77 13.86 2.70
C LEU A 202 -18.40 14.58 1.40
N VAL A 203 -18.06 13.82 0.38
CA VAL A 203 -17.87 14.34 -0.99
C VAL A 203 -19.13 14.12 -1.84
N LYS A 204 -19.25 14.87 -2.94
CA LYS A 204 -20.43 14.84 -3.83
C LYS A 204 -20.74 13.42 -4.32
N GLN A 205 -19.70 12.68 -4.70
CA GLN A 205 -19.77 11.31 -5.19
C GLN A 205 -20.29 10.32 -4.12
N GLU A 206 -19.97 10.56 -2.84
CA GLU A 206 -20.54 9.76 -1.75
C GLU A 206 -22.04 10.06 -1.59
N ILE A 207 -22.45 11.32 -1.59
CA ILE A 207 -23.88 11.69 -1.49
C ILE A 207 -24.67 11.11 -2.66
N GLU A 208 -24.17 11.23 -3.90
CA GLU A 208 -24.76 10.61 -5.09
C GLU A 208 -24.90 9.09 -4.95
N PHE A 209 -23.92 8.41 -4.34
CA PHE A 209 -24.02 6.99 -4.01
C PHE A 209 -25.12 6.70 -2.97
N TYR A 210 -25.19 7.45 -1.86
CA TYR A 210 -26.23 7.25 -0.84
C TYR A 210 -27.64 7.51 -1.42
N ILE A 211 -27.82 8.52 -2.29
CA ILE A 211 -29.08 8.76 -3.02
C ILE A 211 -29.42 7.55 -3.89
N LYS A 212 -28.51 7.15 -4.80
CA LYS A 212 -28.72 6.08 -5.78
C LYS A 212 -29.09 4.74 -5.12
N HIS A 213 -28.47 4.45 -3.97
CA HIS A 213 -28.69 3.21 -3.23
C HIS A 213 -29.78 3.30 -2.14
N LYS A 214 -30.50 4.44 -2.04
CA LYS A 214 -31.57 4.68 -1.06
C LYS A 214 -31.12 4.46 0.39
N LEU A 215 -29.89 4.86 0.67
CA LEU A 215 -29.25 4.71 1.98
C LEU A 215 -29.31 6.02 2.77
N PRO A 216 -29.37 5.99 4.11
CA PRO A 216 -29.20 7.18 4.94
C PRO A 216 -27.73 7.62 4.97
N LEU A 217 -27.49 8.88 5.35
CA LEU A 217 -26.12 9.39 5.51
C LEU A 217 -25.36 8.68 6.64
N PRO A 218 -24.05 8.46 6.50
CA PRO A 218 -23.25 7.79 7.52
C PRO A 218 -23.07 8.70 8.74
N ARG A 219 -23.28 8.13 9.93
CA ARG A 219 -23.10 8.80 11.23
C ARG A 219 -21.74 8.53 11.89
N LYS A 220 -21.09 7.47 11.42
CA LYS A 220 -19.79 6.99 11.90
C LYS A 220 -18.70 7.32 10.89
N HIS A 221 -17.53 7.67 11.42
CA HIS A 221 -16.30 7.93 10.65
C HIS A 221 -16.00 6.77 9.69
N PRO A 222 -15.44 7.02 8.48
CA PRO A 222 -15.00 5.98 7.56
C PRO A 222 -14.22 4.84 8.24
N ASP A 223 -13.22 5.16 9.08
CA ASP A 223 -12.40 4.19 9.84
C ASP A 223 -13.27 3.28 10.72
N ILE A 224 -14.20 3.85 11.50
CA ILE A 224 -15.08 3.06 12.40
C ILE A 224 -15.98 2.15 11.57
N ARG A 225 -16.54 2.66 10.47
CA ARG A 225 -17.32 1.83 9.54
C ARG A 225 -16.44 0.74 8.90
N HIS A 226 -15.14 0.97 8.72
CA HIS A 226 -14.21 -0.01 8.18
C HIS A 226 -13.93 -1.12 9.19
N GLN A 227 -13.55 -0.76 10.41
CA GLN A 227 -13.35 -1.67 11.54
C GLN A 227 -14.59 -2.52 11.81
N GLU A 228 -15.80 -1.93 11.82
CA GLU A 228 -17.06 -2.67 11.95
C GLU A 228 -17.27 -3.68 10.81
N ARG A 229 -16.88 -3.36 9.56
CA ARG A 229 -16.92 -4.32 8.44
C ARG A 229 -15.87 -5.42 8.54
N LEU A 230 -14.71 -5.15 9.13
CA LEU A 230 -13.68 -6.16 9.38
C LEU A 230 -14.10 -7.12 10.50
N ALA A 231 -14.67 -6.60 11.59
CA ALA A 231 -15.20 -7.42 12.69
C ALA A 231 -16.32 -8.38 12.25
N LEU A 232 -17.08 -8.04 11.22
CA LEU A 232 -18.11 -8.90 10.60
C LEU A 232 -17.56 -9.94 9.60
N ARG A 233 -16.23 -10.02 9.41
CA ARG A 233 -15.56 -11.02 8.55
C ARG A 233 -14.94 -12.18 9.34
N GLY A 234 -15.10 -12.21 10.66
CA GLY A 234 -14.71 -13.32 11.55
C GLY A 234 -15.81 -14.36 11.71
#